data_AF-A0A348TPY5-F1
#
_entry.id   AF-A0A348TPY5-F1
#
_cell.length_a   1.000
_cell.length_b   1.000
_cell.length_c   1.000
_cell.angle_alpha   90.00
_cell.angle_beta   90.00
_cell.angle_gamma   90.00
#
_symmetry.space_group_name_H-M   'P 1'
#
loop_
_entity.id
_entity.type
_entity.pdbx_description
1 polymer ?
#
loop_
_entity_poly.entity_id
_entity_poly.type
_entity_poly.pdbx_seq_one_letter_code
_entity_poly.pdbx_strand_id
1 'polypeptide(L)'
;MGASKENLFKAETQVLERSQTLLSKQDTSFDEYKDSFKDLCYNYSELLDQTRLITKVSDKLQNKLNSAYEAVETKNLELQNTIDELTKARVGRKAQTIILFIGLSLFVLEEIVLEPIVDFSTNNNIWAGLSIKLVIALLLKPLESFVEDWLLKRAKETNATETITEPNLT
;
A
#
# COMPACT_ATOMS: atom_id res chain seq x y z
N MET A 1 5.10 -30.16 13.09
CA MET A 1 6.21 -30.82 12.34
C MET A 1 7.51 -30.98 13.15
N GLY A 2 7.47 -31.06 14.50
CA GLY A 2 8.69 -31.16 15.34
C GLY A 2 9.08 -32.59 15.75
N ALA A 3 8.10 -33.43 16.12
CA ALA A 3 8.36 -34.74 16.74
C ALA A 3 9.07 -35.78 15.83
N SER A 4 8.96 -35.66 14.50
CA SER A 4 9.60 -36.61 13.57
C SER A 4 11.07 -36.31 13.32
N LYS A 5 11.52 -35.06 13.48
CA LYS A 5 12.94 -34.70 13.27
C LYS A 5 13.80 -35.12 14.45
N GLU A 6 13.27 -35.06 15.66
CA GLU A 6 14.00 -35.41 16.88
C GLU A 6 14.27 -36.92 17.01
N ASN A 7 13.33 -37.76 16.54
CA ASN A 7 13.55 -39.21 16.48
C ASN A 7 14.52 -39.63 15.37
N LEU A 8 14.62 -38.85 14.29
CA LEU A 8 15.52 -39.12 13.17
C LEU A 8 16.99 -39.01 13.58
N PHE A 9 17.35 -37.91 14.27
CA PHE A 9 18.72 -37.72 14.75
C PHE A 9 19.11 -38.74 15.83
N LYS A 10 18.17 -39.20 16.66
CA LYS A 10 18.44 -40.24 17.67
C LYS A 10 18.84 -41.59 17.04
N ALA A 11 18.17 -41.98 15.95
CA ALA A 11 18.51 -43.21 15.23
C ALA A 11 19.89 -43.11 14.56
N GLU A 12 20.23 -41.96 13.97
CA GLU A 12 21.55 -41.74 13.38
C GLU A 12 22.67 -41.71 14.43
N THR A 13 22.44 -41.06 15.58
CA THR A 13 23.41 -41.09 16.69
C THR A 13 23.66 -42.52 17.17
N GLN A 14 22.62 -43.36 17.21
CA GLN A 14 22.78 -44.78 17.54
C GLN A 14 23.59 -45.56 16.51
N VAL A 15 23.39 -45.32 15.20
CA VAL A 15 24.19 -45.96 14.14
C VAL A 15 25.65 -45.53 14.21
N LEU A 16 25.90 -44.25 14.54
CA LEU A 16 27.24 -43.71 14.73
C LEU A 16 27.94 -44.29 15.97
N GLU A 17 27.23 -44.41 17.10
CA GLU A 17 27.73 -45.04 18.31
C GLU A 17 28.03 -46.54 18.09
N ARG A 18 27.16 -47.24 17.35
CA ARG A 18 27.31 -48.67 17.04
C ARG A 18 28.52 -48.95 16.15
N SER A 19 28.76 -48.09 15.17
CA SER A 19 29.92 -48.18 14.29
C SER A 19 31.23 -47.80 15.01
N GLN A 20 31.22 -46.84 15.94
CA GLN A 20 32.36 -46.54 16.81
C GLN A 20 32.68 -47.67 17.82
N THR A 21 31.66 -48.34 18.35
CA THR A 21 31.87 -49.48 19.28
C THR A 21 32.41 -50.71 18.56
N LEU A 22 32.07 -50.93 17.28
CA LEU A 22 32.65 -51.99 16.45
C LEU A 22 34.13 -51.72 16.12
N LEU A 23 34.49 -50.48 15.82
CA LEU A 23 35.90 -50.05 15.64
C LEU A 23 36.76 -50.24 16.90
N SER A 24 36.14 -50.23 18.08
CA SER A 24 36.83 -50.38 19.37
C SER A 24 37.01 -51.85 19.80
N LYS A 25 36.39 -52.82 19.09
CA LYS A 25 36.49 -54.25 19.39
C LYS A 25 37.53 -54.93 18.49
N GLN A 26 38.50 -55.58 19.14
CA GLN A 26 39.70 -56.18 18.51
C GLN A 26 39.44 -57.51 17.77
N ASP A 27 38.26 -58.13 17.94
CA ASP A 27 37.88 -59.46 17.40
C ASP A 27 36.58 -59.43 16.59
N THR A 28 36.42 -58.42 15.73
CA THR A 28 35.21 -58.28 14.90
C THR A 28 35.42 -58.99 13.56
N SER A 29 34.49 -59.88 13.18
CA SER A 29 34.60 -60.67 11.95
C SER A 29 34.51 -59.80 10.69
N PHE A 30 35.19 -60.17 9.61
CA PHE A 30 35.14 -59.45 8.33
C PHE A 30 33.71 -59.33 7.77
N ASP A 31 32.86 -60.34 8.00
CA ASP A 31 31.45 -60.30 7.61
C ASP A 31 30.64 -59.26 8.41
N GLU A 32 30.92 -59.09 9.70
CA GLU A 32 30.24 -58.07 10.53
C GLU A 32 30.61 -56.64 10.13
N TYR A 33 31.85 -56.44 9.68
CA TYR A 33 32.29 -55.16 9.09
C TYR A 33 31.59 -54.87 7.76
N LYS A 34 31.46 -55.89 6.91
CA LYS A 34 30.82 -55.75 5.60
C LYS A 34 29.33 -55.42 5.74
N ASP A 35 28.63 -56.08 6.66
CA ASP A 35 27.22 -55.80 6.94
C ASP A 35 27.03 -54.42 7.57
N SER A 36 27.87 -54.03 8.55
CA SER A 36 27.81 -52.68 9.13
C SER A 36 28.09 -51.58 8.12
N PHE A 37 29.04 -51.80 7.19
CA PHE A 37 29.32 -50.85 6.13
C PHE A 37 28.15 -50.74 5.14
N LYS A 38 27.48 -51.86 4.83
CA LYS A 38 26.29 -51.87 3.99
C LYS A 38 25.13 -51.11 4.64
N ASP A 39 24.92 -51.28 5.94
CA ASP A 39 23.93 -50.54 6.72
C ASP A 39 24.27 -49.04 6.75
N LEU A 40 25.54 -48.69 6.91
CA LEU A 40 26.00 -47.30 6.86
C LEU A 40 25.73 -46.66 5.48
N CYS A 41 26.04 -47.36 4.39
CA CYS A 41 25.75 -46.89 3.03
C CYS A 41 24.25 -46.71 2.79
N TYR A 42 23.42 -47.61 3.30
CA TYR A 42 21.96 -47.51 3.19
C TYR A 42 21.44 -46.27 3.93
N ASN A 43 21.84 -46.08 5.19
CA ASN A 43 21.41 -44.94 6.00
C ASN A 43 21.88 -43.60 5.40
N TYR A 44 23.12 -43.53 4.91
CA TYR A 44 23.61 -42.32 4.21
C TYR A 44 22.82 -42.01 2.93
N SER A 45 22.44 -43.03 2.17
CA SER A 45 21.62 -42.84 0.97
C SER A 45 20.24 -42.29 1.33
N GLU A 46 19.61 -42.81 2.39
CA GLU A 46 18.32 -42.33 2.87
C GLU A 46 18.41 -40.87 3.35
N LEU A 47 19.46 -40.51 4.10
CA LEU A 47 19.70 -39.14 4.55
C LEU A 47 19.88 -38.17 3.37
N LEU A 48 20.56 -38.62 2.31
CA LEU A 48 20.77 -37.83 1.09
C LEU A 48 19.45 -37.54 0.38
N ASP A 49 18.57 -38.54 0.29
CA ASP A 49 17.25 -38.38 -0.31
C ASP A 49 16.34 -37.47 0.52
N GLN A 50 16.42 -37.57 1.85
CA GLN A 50 15.70 -36.67 2.76
C GLN A 50 16.22 -35.23 2.64
N THR A 51 17.54 -35.03 2.57
CA THR A 51 18.15 -33.72 2.37
C THR A 51 17.70 -33.11 1.04
N ARG A 52 17.69 -33.90 -0.03
CA ARG A 52 17.18 -33.46 -1.35
C ARG A 52 15.70 -33.04 -1.28
N LEU A 53 14.88 -33.75 -0.49
CA LEU A 53 13.48 -33.39 -0.29
C LEU A 53 13.33 -32.08 0.48
N ILE A 54 14.14 -31.86 1.52
CA ILE A 54 14.18 -30.60 2.27
C ILE A 54 14.55 -29.43 1.35
N THR A 55 15.58 -29.58 0.51
CA THR A 55 15.96 -28.56 -0.47
C THR A 55 14.79 -28.23 -1.41
N LYS A 56 14.16 -29.26 -2.00
CA LYS A 56 12.99 -29.06 -2.89
C LYS A 56 11.82 -28.36 -2.19
N VAL A 57 11.57 -28.68 -0.91
CA VAL A 57 10.52 -28.01 -0.13
C VAL A 57 10.91 -26.56 0.18
N SER A 58 12.18 -26.30 0.48
CA SER A 58 12.72 -24.95 0.70
C SER A 58 12.54 -24.08 -0.54
N ASP A 59 12.94 -24.58 -1.71
CA ASP A 59 12.78 -23.89 -3.00
C ASP A 59 11.30 -23.56 -3.28
N LYS A 60 10.40 -24.52 -3.01
CA LYS A 60 8.95 -24.30 -3.16
C LYS A 60 8.42 -23.24 -2.19
N LEU A 61 8.92 -23.19 -0.96
CA LEU A 61 8.50 -22.19 0.02
C LEU A 61 8.99 -20.80 -0.37
N GLN A 62 10.25 -20.68 -0.81
CA GLN A 62 10.82 -19.43 -1.29
C GLN A 62 10.01 -18.90 -2.49
N ASN A 63 9.69 -19.77 -3.45
CA ASN A 63 8.86 -19.38 -4.58
C ASN A 63 7.46 -18.91 -4.15
N LYS A 64 6.81 -19.62 -3.23
CA LYS A 64 5.51 -19.21 -2.68
C LYS A 64 5.57 -17.90 -1.93
N LEU A 65 6.64 -17.67 -1.17
CA LEU A 65 6.86 -16.42 -0.43
C LEU A 65 7.02 -15.25 -1.39
N ASN A 66 7.85 -15.41 -2.42
CA ASN A 66 8.06 -14.38 -3.43
C ASN A 66 6.75 -14.08 -4.19
N SER A 67 6.01 -15.10 -4.63
CA SER A 67 4.72 -14.87 -5.30
C SER A 67 3.68 -14.21 -4.38
N ALA A 68 3.66 -14.56 -3.09
CA ALA A 68 2.77 -13.91 -2.13
C ALA A 68 3.17 -12.44 -1.89
N TYR A 69 4.47 -12.16 -1.83
CA TYR A 69 5.00 -10.81 -1.70
C TYR A 69 4.61 -9.93 -2.90
N GLU A 70 4.84 -10.41 -4.12
CA GLU A 70 4.44 -9.73 -5.36
C GLU A 70 2.92 -9.48 -5.42
N ALA A 71 2.12 -10.47 -5.01
CA ALA A 71 0.66 -10.32 -4.99
C ALA A 71 0.21 -9.26 -3.97
N VAL A 72 0.81 -9.23 -2.79
CA VAL A 72 0.52 -8.22 -1.75
C VAL A 72 0.96 -6.84 -2.21
N GLU A 73 2.14 -6.71 -2.82
CA GLU A 73 2.65 -5.45 -3.36
C GLU A 73 1.74 -4.89 -4.45
N THR A 74 1.35 -5.75 -5.40
CA THR A 74 0.41 -5.38 -6.48
C THR A 74 -0.92 -4.91 -5.90
N LYS A 75 -1.47 -5.63 -4.91
CA LYS A 75 -2.73 -5.25 -4.25
C LYS A 75 -2.61 -3.94 -3.49
N ASN A 76 -1.48 -3.68 -2.85
CA ASN A 76 -1.24 -2.43 -2.15
C ASN A 76 -1.21 -1.22 -3.12
N LEU A 77 -0.58 -1.39 -4.29
CA LEU A 77 -0.58 -0.38 -5.35
C LEU A 77 -1.99 -0.14 -5.91
N GLU A 78 -2.75 -1.21 -6.18
CA GLU A 78 -4.16 -1.10 -6.63
C GLU A 78 -5.03 -0.36 -5.61
N LEU A 79 -4.87 -0.66 -4.32
CA LEU A 79 -5.60 0.00 -3.24
C LEU A 79 -5.25 1.48 -3.14
N GLN A 80 -3.96 1.84 -3.23
CA GLN A 80 -3.54 3.24 -3.24
C GLN A 80 -4.13 4.01 -4.43
N ASN A 81 -4.07 3.44 -5.63
CA ASN A 81 -4.68 4.06 -6.81
C ASN A 81 -6.20 4.25 -6.64
N THR A 82 -6.88 3.25 -6.08
CA THR A 82 -8.33 3.32 -5.82
C THR A 82 -8.65 4.39 -4.78
N ILE A 83 -7.86 4.49 -3.71
CA ILE A 83 -8.01 5.53 -2.69
C ILE A 83 -7.80 6.92 -3.30
N ASP A 84 -6.79 7.10 -4.14
CA ASP A 84 -6.52 8.37 -4.82
C ASP A 84 -7.67 8.76 -5.76
N GLU A 85 -8.21 7.81 -6.53
CA GLU A 85 -9.36 8.04 -7.40
C GLU A 85 -10.63 8.41 -6.62
N LEU A 86 -10.94 7.65 -5.56
CA LEU A 86 -12.10 7.92 -4.70
C LEU A 86 -11.96 9.26 -3.98
N THR A 87 -10.75 9.60 -3.52
CA THR A 87 -10.44 10.88 -2.89
C THR A 87 -10.60 12.01 -3.88
N LYS A 88 -10.04 11.89 -5.08
CA LYS A 88 -10.18 12.89 -6.16
C LYS A 88 -11.65 13.10 -6.55
N ALA A 89 -12.43 12.02 -6.67
CA ALA A 89 -13.85 12.10 -6.98
C ALA A 89 -14.67 12.76 -5.84
N ARG A 90 -14.38 12.41 -4.58
CA ARG A 90 -15.07 12.97 -3.40
C ARG A 90 -14.74 14.45 -3.18
N VAL A 91 -13.47 14.80 -3.30
CA VAL A 91 -12.99 16.19 -3.19
C VAL A 91 -13.53 17.02 -4.35
N GLY A 92 -13.51 16.49 -5.57
CA GLY A 92 -14.09 17.17 -6.75
C GLY A 92 -15.57 17.52 -6.55
N ARG A 93 -16.38 16.59 -6.06
CA ARG A 93 -17.80 16.83 -5.78
C ARG A 93 -18.03 17.88 -4.69
N LYS A 94 -17.27 17.83 -3.58
CA LYS A 94 -17.38 18.82 -2.49
C LYS A 94 -16.95 20.21 -2.95
N ALA A 95 -15.85 20.31 -3.68
CA ALA A 95 -15.33 21.58 -4.20
C ALA A 95 -16.33 22.25 -5.15
N GLN A 96 -16.96 21.48 -6.03
CA GLN A 96 -17.96 21.99 -6.97
C GLN A 96 -19.15 22.64 -6.25
N THR A 97 -19.64 22.03 -5.16
CA THR A 97 -20.73 22.60 -4.37
C THR A 97 -20.32 23.91 -3.68
N ILE A 98 -19.09 23.98 -3.16
CA ILE A 98 -18.57 25.19 -2.51
C ILE A 98 -18.42 26.32 -3.53
N ILE A 99 -17.85 26.04 -4.71
CA ILE A 99 -17.70 27.02 -5.80
C ILE A 99 -19.07 27.54 -6.22
N LEU A 100 -20.06 26.64 -6.39
CA LEU A 100 -21.42 27.05 -6.74
C LEU A 100 -22.03 27.98 -5.69
N PHE A 101 -21.81 27.70 -4.41
CA PHE A 101 -22.33 28.54 -3.33
C PHE A 101 -21.62 29.90 -3.24
N ILE A 102 -20.32 29.94 -3.48
CA ILE A 102 -19.53 31.18 -3.52
C ILE A 102 -19.96 32.04 -4.71
N GLY A 103 -20.06 31.46 -5.91
CA GLY A 103 -20.54 32.17 -7.10
C GLY A 103 -21.94 32.73 -6.90
N LEU A 104 -22.84 31.96 -6.28
CA LEU A 104 -24.17 32.42 -5.91
C LEU A 104 -24.14 33.57 -4.90
N SER A 105 -23.26 33.49 -3.90
CA SER A 105 -23.12 34.54 -2.87
C SER A 105 -22.53 35.83 -3.45
N LEU A 106 -21.52 35.72 -4.33
CA LEU A 106 -20.93 36.86 -5.03
C LEU A 106 -21.94 37.53 -5.96
N PHE A 107 -22.75 36.74 -6.68
CA PHE A 107 -23.82 37.26 -7.53
C PHE A 107 -24.83 38.10 -6.73
N VAL A 108 -25.24 37.62 -5.54
CA VAL A 108 -26.16 38.38 -4.66
C VAL A 108 -25.50 39.65 -4.12
N LEU A 109 -24.20 39.60 -3.78
CA LEU A 109 -23.46 40.77 -3.33
C LEU A 109 -23.30 41.81 -4.45
N GLU A 110 -23.10 41.38 -5.71
CA GLU A 110 -23.11 42.26 -6.87
C GLU A 110 -24.45 43.00 -6.99
N GLU A 111 -25.58 42.29 -6.91
CA GLU A 111 -26.91 42.91 -7.04
C GLU A 111 -27.16 43.95 -5.92
N ILE A 112 -26.83 43.62 -4.67
CA ILE A 112 -27.18 44.46 -3.52
C ILE A 112 -26.25 45.67 -3.36
N VAL A 113 -24.95 45.51 -3.63
CA VAL A 113 -23.94 46.55 -3.33
C VAL A 113 -23.59 47.32 -4.59
N LEU A 114 -23.40 46.63 -5.71
CA LEU A 114 -22.83 47.21 -6.90
C LEU A 114 -23.85 48.03 -7.68
N GLU A 115 -25.08 47.53 -7.82
CA GLU A 115 -26.16 48.25 -8.51
C GLU A 115 -26.45 49.65 -7.94
N PRO A 116 -26.70 49.83 -6.63
CA PRO A 116 -27.02 51.16 -6.11
C PRO A 116 -25.87 52.15 -6.24
N ILE A 117 -24.60 51.69 -6.20
CA ILE A 117 -23.42 52.54 -6.40
C ILE A 117 -23.34 53.04 -7.83
N VAL A 118 -23.58 52.15 -8.80
CA VAL A 118 -23.54 52.51 -10.23
C VAL A 118 -24.70 53.46 -10.57
N ASP A 119 -25.90 53.18 -10.05
CA ASP A 119 -27.09 53.98 -10.30
C ASP A 119 -26.97 55.39 -9.70
N PHE A 120 -26.40 55.51 -8.50
CA PHE A 120 -26.11 56.81 -7.88
C PHE A 120 -25.09 57.63 -8.70
N SER A 121 -24.07 56.99 -9.25
CA SER A 121 -22.99 57.69 -9.96
C SER A 121 -23.36 58.11 -11.39
N THR A 122 -24.30 57.45 -12.05
CA THR A 122 -24.57 57.67 -13.49
C THR A 122 -25.79 58.54 -13.77
N ASN A 123 -26.48 59.03 -12.74
CA ASN A 123 -27.49 60.09 -12.83
C ASN A 123 -28.53 59.83 -13.95
N ASN A 124 -29.05 58.60 -14.02
CA ASN A 124 -29.99 58.08 -15.01
C ASN A 124 -29.50 57.99 -16.47
N ASN A 125 -28.20 58.13 -16.75
CA ASN A 125 -27.66 57.82 -18.07
C ASN A 125 -27.46 56.31 -18.23
N ILE A 126 -28.47 55.66 -18.85
CA ILE A 126 -28.55 54.20 -19.05
C ILE A 126 -27.28 53.63 -19.70
N TRP A 127 -26.71 54.33 -20.69
CA TRP A 127 -25.52 53.87 -21.40
C TRP A 127 -24.26 53.91 -20.52
N ALA A 128 -24.10 54.95 -19.70
CA ALA A 128 -22.98 55.07 -18.78
C ALA A 128 -23.07 53.98 -17.69
N GLY A 129 -24.27 53.78 -17.12
CA GLY A 129 -24.51 52.73 -16.11
C GLY A 129 -24.18 51.33 -16.65
N LEU A 130 -24.62 51.02 -17.87
CA LEU A 130 -24.37 49.73 -18.50
C LEU A 130 -22.87 49.51 -18.79
N SER A 131 -22.16 50.54 -19.25
CA SER A 131 -20.71 50.44 -19.51
C SER A 131 -19.89 50.21 -18.24
N ILE A 132 -20.25 50.85 -17.13
CA ILE A 132 -19.59 50.64 -15.83
C ILE A 132 -19.91 49.25 -15.28
N LYS A 133 -21.17 48.80 -15.36
CA LYS A 133 -21.56 47.43 -14.97
C LYS A 133 -20.73 46.39 -15.75
N LEU A 134 -20.52 46.58 -17.05
CA LEU A 134 -19.75 45.66 -17.88
C LEU A 134 -18.26 45.63 -17.48
N VAL A 135 -17.66 46.80 -17.21
CA VAL A 135 -16.26 46.89 -16.77
C VAL A 135 -16.07 46.25 -15.39
N ILE A 136 -16.99 46.47 -14.46
CA ILE A 136 -16.88 45.90 -13.11
C ILE A 136 -17.12 44.38 -13.12
N ALA A 137 -18.12 43.90 -13.86
CA ALA A 137 -18.35 42.46 -14.04
C ALA A 137 -17.13 41.76 -14.67
N LEU A 138 -16.46 42.43 -15.62
CA LEU A 138 -15.23 41.91 -16.24
C LEU A 138 -14.04 41.88 -15.27
N LEU A 139 -14.01 42.78 -14.29
CA LEU A 139 -12.99 42.82 -13.22
C LEU A 139 -13.28 41.85 -12.06
N LEU A 140 -14.53 41.47 -11.84
CA LEU A 140 -14.91 40.51 -10.79
C LEU A 140 -14.59 39.06 -11.18
N LYS A 141 -14.67 38.71 -12.46
CA LYS A 141 -14.33 37.38 -12.98
C LYS A 141 -12.92 36.88 -12.63
N PRO A 142 -11.82 37.66 -12.78
CA PRO A 142 -10.50 37.24 -12.34
C PRO A 142 -10.36 37.16 -10.81
N LEU A 143 -11.12 37.96 -10.05
CA LEU A 143 -11.17 37.87 -8.58
C LEU A 143 -11.81 36.56 -8.13
N GLU A 144 -12.92 36.17 -8.77
CA GLU A 144 -13.60 34.89 -8.53
C GLU A 144 -12.65 33.71 -8.76
N SER A 145 -11.97 33.67 -9.91
CA SER A 145 -11.00 32.62 -10.24
C SER A 145 -9.83 32.58 -9.25
N PHE A 146 -9.37 33.72 -8.75
CA PHE A 146 -8.28 33.78 -7.78
C PHE A 146 -8.71 33.25 -6.39
N VAL A 147 -9.93 33.58 -5.96
CA VAL A 147 -10.51 33.07 -4.72
C VAL A 147 -10.74 31.56 -4.82
N GLU A 148 -11.21 31.07 -5.98
CA GLU A 148 -11.37 29.66 -6.27
C GLU A 148 -10.04 28.91 -6.15
N ASP A 149 -8.98 29.36 -6.82
CA ASP A 149 -7.66 28.73 -6.77
C ASP A 149 -7.07 28.71 -5.36
N TRP A 150 -7.24 29.81 -4.61
CA TRP A 150 -6.77 29.91 -3.23
C TRP A 150 -7.50 28.96 -2.28
N LEU A 151 -8.83 28.83 -2.43
CA LEU A 151 -9.67 27.98 -1.60
C LEU A 151 -9.49 26.50 -1.96
N LEU A 152 -9.31 26.18 -3.24
CA LEU A 152 -8.95 24.83 -3.70
C LEU A 152 -7.59 24.39 -3.15
N LYS A 153 -6.61 25.29 -3.11
CA LYS A 153 -5.29 25.00 -2.52
C LYS A 153 -5.40 24.68 -1.03
N ARG A 154 -6.14 25.48 -0.28
CA ARG A 154 -6.40 25.22 1.16
C ARG A 154 -7.20 23.95 1.41
N ALA A 155 -8.25 23.71 0.62
CA ALA A 155 -9.05 22.49 0.76
C ALA A 155 -8.20 21.23 0.51
N LYS A 156 -7.29 21.26 -0.47
CA LYS A 156 -6.33 20.17 -0.71
C LYS A 156 -5.39 19.95 0.49
N GLU A 157 -4.87 21.02 1.09
CA GLU A 157 -3.98 20.96 2.26
C GLU A 157 -4.69 20.43 3.53
N THR A 158 -5.95 20.82 3.77
CA THR A 158 -6.72 20.34 4.94
C THR A 158 -7.12 18.87 4.81
N ASN A 159 -7.53 18.41 3.63
CA ASN A 159 -7.86 16.99 3.41
C ASN A 159 -6.61 16.09 3.46
N ALA A 160 -5.43 16.60 3.07
CA ALA A 160 -4.17 15.87 3.24
C ALA A 160 -3.78 15.67 4.72
N THR A 161 -4.29 16.53 5.61
CA THR A 161 -4.05 16.44 7.06
C THR A 161 -5.01 15.46 7.73
N GLU A 162 -6.29 15.37 7.29
CA GLU A 162 -7.24 14.38 7.80
C GLU A 162 -6.83 12.94 7.47
N THR A 163 -6.16 12.69 6.34
CA THR A 163 -5.60 11.37 6.00
C THR A 163 -4.41 10.93 6.86
N ILE A 164 -3.80 11.83 7.65
CA ILE A 164 -2.67 11.52 8.54
C ILE A 164 -3.14 11.28 9.99
N THR A 165 -4.38 11.66 10.33
CA THR A 165 -4.92 11.59 11.71
C THR A 165 -5.85 10.40 12.00
N GLU A 166 -5.91 9.38 11.14
CA GLU A 166 -6.34 8.03 11.56
C GLU A 166 -5.13 7.08 11.71
N PRO A 167 -4.20 7.30 12.66
CA PRO A 167 -3.43 6.18 13.17
C PRO A 167 -4.36 5.38 14.08
N ASN A 168 -4.67 4.16 13.65
CA ASN A 168 -4.75 2.98 14.50
C ASN A 168 -5.57 3.14 15.80
N LEU A 169 -6.85 2.75 15.76
CA LEU A 169 -7.62 2.37 16.95
C LEU A 169 -8.69 1.34 16.56
N THR A 170 -8.25 0.09 16.35
CA THR A 170 -8.65 -1.15 17.07
C THR A 170 -8.29 -2.41 16.29
#